data_AF-A0A948D736-F1
#
_entry.id   AF-A0A948D736-F1
#
_cell.length_a   1.000
_cell.length_b   1.000
_cell.length_c   1.000
_cell.angle_alpha   90.00
_cell.angle_beta   90.00
_cell.angle_gamma   90.00
#
_symmetry.space_group_name_H-M   'P 1'
#
loop_
_entity.id
_entity.type
_entity.pdbx_description
1 polymer ?
#
loop_
_entity_poly.entity_id
_entity_poly.type
_entity_poly.pdbx_seq_one_letter_code
_entity_poly.pdbx_strand_id
1 'polypeptide(L)' 'MEEIFRIIEKALELDAGTVGIDDSMDTISKWDSLGLLSILSALEQRYGGKVAAIEDLASVKSVKEIVDLLKRESII' A
#
# COMPACT_ATOMS: atom_id res chain seq x y z
N MET A 1 7.17 1.54 9.59
CA MET A 1 7.47 1.74 8.15
C MET A 1 7.78 0.43 7.46
N GLU A 2 8.71 -0.38 7.97
CA GLU A 2 9.05 -1.70 7.39
C GLU A 2 7.85 -2.63 7.21
N GLU A 3 6.83 -2.52 8.08
CA GLU A 3 5.61 -3.31 7.97
C GLU A 3 4.78 -2.98 6.72
N ILE A 4 4.66 -1.71 6.33
CA ILE A 4 3.88 -1.32 5.14
C ILE A 4 4.54 -1.84 3.87
N PHE A 5 5.87 -1.73 3.78
CA PHE A 5 6.60 -2.23 2.61
C PHE A 5 6.40 -3.73 2.45
N ARG A 6 6.48 -4.50 3.55
CA ARG A 6 6.20 -5.95 3.52
C ARG A 6 4.77 -6.30 3.11
N ILE A 7 3.78 -5.47 3.47
CA ILE A 7 2.39 -5.68 3.05
C ILE A 7 2.27 -5.49 1.54
N ILE A 8 2.87 -4.42 1.00
CA ILE A 8 2.87 -4.13 -0.44
C ILE A 8 3.64 -5.20 -1.20
N GLU A 9 4.81 -5.61 -0.72
CA GLU A 9 5.61 -6.70 -1.30
C GLU A 9 4.82 -8.00 -1.36
N LYS A 10 4.16 -8.37 -0.27
CA LYS A 10 3.32 -9.57 -0.24
C LYS A 10 2.11 -9.46 -1.17
N ALA A 11 1.48 -8.29 -1.24
CA ALA A 11 0.33 -8.04 -2.09
C ALA A 11 0.67 -8.12 -3.58
N LEU A 12 1.85 -7.64 -3.96
CA LEU A 12 2.34 -7.66 -5.33
C LEU A 12 3.18 -8.91 -5.64
N GLU A 13 3.33 -9.84 -4.71
CA GLU A 13 4.21 -11.01 -4.84
C GLU A 13 5.63 -10.59 -5.30
N LEU A 14 6.22 -9.62 -4.61
CA LEU A 14 7.59 -9.15 -4.78
C LEU A 14 8.48 -9.70 -3.67
N ASP A 15 9.79 -9.73 -3.93
CA ASP A 15 10.77 -10.13 -2.92
C ASP A 15 10.87 -9.08 -1.81
N ALA A 16 11.16 -9.54 -0.59
CA ALA A 16 11.32 -8.64 0.55
C ALA A 16 12.52 -7.70 0.38
N GLY A 17 12.31 -6.41 0.64
CA GLY A 17 13.30 -5.35 0.41
C GLY A 17 13.27 -4.76 -1.01
N THR A 18 12.28 -5.11 -1.83
CA THR A 18 12.11 -4.54 -3.18
C THR A 18 11.39 -3.20 -3.15
N VAL A 19 10.49 -3.00 -2.16
CA VAL A 19 9.65 -1.81 -2.08
C VAL A 19 10.23 -0.82 -1.07
N GLY A 20 10.48 0.41 -1.53
CA GLY A 20 10.92 1.55 -0.73
C GLY A 20 9.86 2.65 -0.63
N ILE A 21 10.17 3.69 0.16
CA ILE A 21 9.26 4.83 0.38
C ILE A 21 9.08 5.69 -0.88
N ASP A 22 10.07 5.71 -1.76
CA ASP A 22 10.08 6.51 -3.00
C ASP A 22 9.48 5.76 -4.20
N ASP A 23 9.05 4.51 -4.00
CA ASP A 23 8.42 3.72 -5.06
C ASP A 23 6.96 4.12 -5.31
N SER A 24 6.55 3.89 -6.55
CA SER A 24 5.24 4.26 -7.07
C SER A 24 4.74 3.26 -8.12
N MET A 25 3.52 3.50 -8.59
CA MET A 25 2.96 2.78 -9.73
C MET A 25 3.81 2.88 -11.00
N ASP A 26 4.63 3.92 -11.13
CA ASP A 26 5.52 4.12 -12.28
C ASP A 26 6.83 3.33 -12.13
N THR A 27 7.31 3.10 -10.90
CA THR A 27 8.53 2.33 -10.64
C THR A 27 8.27 0.83 -10.49
N ILE A 28 7.11 0.45 -9.95
CA ILE A 28 6.72 -0.94 -9.72
C ILE A 28 5.71 -1.36 -10.80
N SER A 29 6.16 -2.12 -11.82
CA SER A 29 5.28 -2.56 -12.91
C SER A 29 4.11 -3.43 -12.47
N LYS A 30 4.22 -4.13 -11.32
CA LYS A 30 3.12 -4.92 -10.76
C LYS A 30 2.03 -4.08 -10.10
N TRP A 31 2.29 -2.81 -9.85
CA TRP A 31 1.32 -1.88 -9.27
C TRP A 31 0.45 -1.27 -10.38
N ASP A 32 -0.31 -2.13 -11.05
CA ASP A 32 -1.35 -1.74 -12.00
C ASP A 32 -2.72 -1.64 -11.28
N SER A 33 -3.82 -1.70 -12.04
CA SER A 33 -5.17 -1.70 -11.47
C SER A 33 -5.46 -2.90 -10.56
N LEU A 34 -4.90 -4.09 -10.85
CA LEU A 34 -5.06 -5.29 -10.03
C LEU A 34 -4.09 -5.32 -8.85
N GLY A 35 -2.87 -4.83 -9.06
CA GLY A 35 -1.88 -4.66 -8.01
C GLY A 35 -2.39 -3.72 -6.92
N LEU A 36 -2.99 -2.59 -7.29
CA LEU A 36 -3.61 -1.67 -6.33
C LEU A 36 -4.71 -2.36 -5.51
N LEU A 37 -5.62 -3.12 -6.16
CA LEU A 37 -6.65 -3.89 -5.45
C LEU A 37 -6.04 -4.90 -4.47
N SER A 38 -4.94 -5.54 -4.85
CA SER A 38 -4.22 -6.48 -4.00
C SER A 38 -3.60 -5.78 -2.78
N ILE A 39 -3.01 -4.59 -2.97
CA ILE A 39 -2.47 -3.76 -1.89
C ILE A 39 -3.59 -3.37 -0.92
N LEU A 40 -4.72 -2.87 -1.45
CA LEU A 40 -5.88 -2.48 -0.65
C LEU A 40 -6.40 -3.64 0.19
N SER A 41 -6.57 -4.83 -0.42
CA SER A 41 -7.01 -6.02 0.28
C SER A 41 -6.03 -6.45 1.37
N ALA A 42 -4.71 -6.38 1.11
CA ALA A 42 -3.70 -6.74 2.08
C ALA A 42 -3.64 -5.76 3.27
N LEU A 43 -3.80 -4.45 2.99
CA LEU A 43 -3.94 -3.42 4.01
C LEU A 43 -5.21 -3.66 4.84
N GLU A 44 -6.33 -3.97 4.21
CA GLU A 44 -7.61 -4.26 4.88
C GLU A 44 -7.51 -5.50 5.78
N GLN A 45 -6.86 -6.56 5.31
CA GLN A 45 -6.60 -7.73 6.15
C GLN A 45 -5.74 -7.42 7.37
N ARG A 46 -4.81 -6.45 7.25
CA ARG A 46 -3.88 -6.10 8.34
C ARG A 46 -4.45 -5.10 9.35
N TYR A 47 -5.13 -4.07 8.87
CA TYR A 47 -5.62 -2.93 9.66
C TYR A 47 -7.14 -2.94 9.86
N GLY A 48 -7.85 -3.89 9.24
CA GLY A 48 -9.30 -4.04 9.27
C GLY A 48 -10.01 -3.02 8.38
N GLY A 49 -11.35 -2.95 8.48
CA GLY A 49 -12.19 -2.08 7.67
C GLY A 49 -11.95 -0.56 7.81
N LYS A 50 -11.00 -0.13 8.65
CA LYS A 50 -10.60 1.29 8.79
C LYS A 50 -9.97 1.82 7.50
N VAL A 51 -9.18 1.01 6.80
CA VAL A 51 -8.56 1.42 5.54
C VAL A 51 -9.54 1.44 4.37
N ALA A 52 -10.57 0.59 4.40
CA ALA A 52 -11.62 0.58 3.38
C ALA A 52 -12.49 1.85 3.39
N ALA A 53 -12.54 2.56 4.53
CA ALA A 53 -13.25 3.83 4.65
C ALA A 53 -12.43 5.03 4.14
N ILE A 54 -11.16 4.85 3.78
CA ILE A 54 -10.29 5.92 3.27
C ILE A 54 -10.54 6.04 1.77
N GLU A 55 -11.39 7.00 1.37
CA GLU A 55 -11.74 7.24 -0.04
C GLU A 55 -10.50 7.47 -0.92
N ASP A 56 -9.50 8.18 -0.39
CA ASP A 56 -8.26 8.51 -1.10
C ASP A 56 -7.37 7.27 -1.38
N LEU A 57 -7.52 6.20 -0.58
CA LEU A 57 -6.64 5.03 -0.66
C LEU A 57 -6.80 4.28 -1.99
N ALA A 58 -7.99 4.31 -2.59
CA ALA A 58 -8.25 3.70 -3.90
C ALA A 58 -7.62 4.48 -5.08
N SER A 59 -7.00 5.62 -4.82
CA SER A 59 -6.39 6.49 -5.83
C SER A 59 -4.89 6.72 -5.64
N VAL A 60 -4.29 6.08 -4.63
CA VAL A 60 -2.87 6.22 -4.31
C VAL A 60 -2.00 5.73 -5.45
N LYS A 61 -0.91 6.47 -5.69
CA LYS A 61 0.04 6.19 -6.75
C LYS A 61 1.43 5.90 -6.21
N SER A 62 1.68 6.17 -4.93
CA SER A 62 2.99 5.98 -4.30
C SER A 62 2.91 5.35 -2.93
N VAL A 63 3.99 4.69 -2.52
CA VAL A 63 4.14 4.13 -1.17
C VAL A 63 4.04 5.24 -0.12
N LYS A 64 4.64 6.39 -0.41
CA LYS A 64 4.59 7.57 0.46
C LYS A 64 3.16 8.03 0.73
N GLU A 65 2.31 8.11 -0.29
CA GLU A 65 0.89 8.48 -0.11
C GLU A 65 0.16 7.50 0.80
N ILE A 66 0.40 6.19 0.65
CA ILE A 66 -0.18 5.17 1.54
C ILE A 66 0.24 5.45 3.00
N VAL A 67 1.54 5.65 3.23
CA VAL A 67 2.07 5.91 4.58
C VAL A 67 1.49 7.19 5.17
N ASP A 68 1.40 8.27 4.38
CA ASP A 68 0.89 9.55 4.83
C ASP A 68 -0.60 9.49 5.15
N LEU A 69 -1.41 8.78 4.34
CA LEU A 69 -2.82 8.54 4.61
C LEU A 69 -3.02 7.74 5.90
N LEU A 70 -2.28 6.65 6.08
CA LEU A 70 -2.40 5.82 7.29
C LEU A 70 -2.00 6.57 8.57
N LYS A 71 -1.00 7.44 8.50
CA LYS A 71 -0.63 8.35 9.60
C LYS A 71 -1.71 9.38 9.87
N ARG A 72 -2.28 9.99 8.82
CA ARG A 72 -3.36 10.99 8.93
C ARG A 72 -4.56 10.41 9.67
N GLU A 73 -4.92 9.17 9.35
CA GLU A 73 -6.02 8.44 9.99
C GLU A 73 -5.64 7.79 11.33
N SER A 74 -4.41 8.04 11.84
CA SER A 74 -3.90 7.47 13.10
C SER A 74 -3.98 5.94 13.18
N ILE A 75 -3.81 5.27 12.04
CA ILE A 75 -3.77 3.80 11.94
C ILE A 75 -2.39 3.27 12.33
N ILE A 76 -1.34 4.06 12.07
CA ILE A 76 0.07 3.79 12.38
C ILE A 76 0.74 4.95 13.10
#